data_AF-A0A2D8GI80-F1
#
_entry.id   AF-A0A2D8GI80-F1
#
_cell.length_a   1.000
_cell.length_b   1.000
_cell.length_c   1.000
_cell.angle_alpha   90.00
_cell.angle_beta   90.00
_cell.angle_gamma   90.00
#
_symmetry.space_group_name_H-M   'P 1'
#
loop_
_entity.id
_entity.type
_entity.pdbx_description
1 polymer ?
#
loop_
_entity_poly.entity_id
_entity_poly.type
_entity_poly.pdbx_seq_one_letter_code
_entity_poly.pdbx_strand_id
1 'polypeptide(L)' 'MARDHHPGDDATVFLGEDLLAWLVLAIGAALAVGNALALIRPPETKRNDDDLAQAPKGRAIAYIVVGAIAAVWGLATLLA' A
#
# COMPACT_ATOMS: atom_id res chain seq x y z
N MET A 1 12.26 -33.28 21.56
CA MET A 1 12.32 -31.83 21.81
C MET A 1 11.17 -31.21 21.03
N ALA A 2 9.96 -31.31 21.59
CA ALA A 2 8.76 -30.74 20.98
C ALA A 2 8.82 -29.24 21.26
N ARG A 3 8.84 -28.42 20.20
CA ARG A 3 8.76 -26.97 20.35
C ARG A 3 7.33 -26.67 20.78
N ASP A 4 7.18 -26.29 22.03
CA ASP A 4 6.01 -25.70 22.63
C ASP A 4 5.72 -24.37 21.93
N HIS A 5 4.81 -24.41 20.96
CA HIS A 5 4.35 -23.24 20.23
C HIS A 5 3.53 -22.37 21.18
N HIS A 6 4.09 -21.22 21.58
CA HIS A 6 3.37 -20.25 22.38
C HIS A 6 2.51 -19.43 21.40
N PRO A 7 1.21 -19.23 21.63
CA PRO A 7 0.31 -18.50 20.71
C PRO A 7 0.68 -17.01 20.51
N GLY A 8 1.80 -16.55 21.08
CA GLY A 8 2.38 -15.22 20.85
C GLY A 8 3.51 -15.20 19.82
N ASP A 9 4.07 -16.34 19.41
CA ASP A 9 5.24 -16.40 18.52
C ASP A 9 4.90 -15.78 17.15
N ASP A 10 3.71 -16.07 16.63
CA ASP A 10 3.15 -15.59 15.37
C ASP A 10 2.73 -14.11 15.41
N ALA A 11 2.31 -13.60 16.58
CA ALA A 11 2.07 -12.17 16.77
C ALA A 11 3.38 -11.37 16.84
N THR A 12 4.46 -11.97 17.34
CA THR A 12 5.77 -11.33 17.46
C THR A 12 6.40 -11.10 16.09
N VAL A 13 6.30 -12.08 15.17
CA VAL A 13 6.73 -11.92 13.76
C VAL A 13 5.81 -11.00 12.93
N PHE A 14 4.58 -10.72 13.34
CA PHE A 14 3.64 -9.88 12.58
C PHE A 14 3.53 -8.42 13.10
N LEU A 15 3.62 -8.18 14.42
CA LEU A 15 3.51 -6.84 15.06
C LEU A 15 4.71 -6.45 15.93
N GLY A 16 5.70 -7.33 16.12
CA GLY A 16 6.92 -7.06 16.89
C GLY A 16 8.11 -6.74 15.98
N GLU A 17 8.80 -7.79 15.49
CA GLU A 17 10.01 -7.66 14.66
C GLU A 17 9.75 -6.95 13.32
N ASP A 18 8.66 -7.30 12.61
CA ASP A 18 8.44 -6.86 11.23
C ASP A 18 7.27 -5.87 11.06
N LEU A 19 6.80 -5.27 12.15
CA LEU A 19 5.64 -4.37 12.13
C LEU A 19 5.77 -3.27 11.08
N LEU A 20 6.93 -2.61 11.03
CA LEU A 20 7.19 -1.55 10.06
C LEU A 20 7.19 -2.08 8.63
N ALA A 21 7.77 -3.26 8.39
CA ALA A 21 7.79 -3.87 7.07
C ALA A 21 6.37 -4.17 6.58
N TRP A 22 5.53 -4.75 7.45
CA TRP A 22 4.12 -5.00 7.16
C TRP A 22 3.31 -3.72 6.95
N LEU A 23 3.52 -2.68 7.77
CA LEU A 23 2.84 -1.39 7.61
C LEU A 23 3.20 -0.71 6.30
N VAL A 24 4.50 -0.65 5.98
CA VAL A 24 5.01 -0.03 4.76
C VAL A 24 4.53 -0.81 3.53
N LEU A 25 4.56 -2.14 3.58
CA LEU A 25 4.03 -3.00 2.53
C LEU A 25 2.53 -2.75 2.31
N ALA A 26 1.73 -2.75 3.39
CA ALA A 26 0.29 -2.55 3.32
C ALA A 26 -0.08 -1.16 2.79
N ILE A 27 0.55 -0.11 3.32
CA ILE A 27 0.28 1.28 2.90
C ILE A 27 0.77 1.51 1.46
N GLY A 28 1.95 1.01 1.10
CA GLY A 28 2.49 1.11 -0.25
C GLY A 28 1.59 0.43 -1.27
N ALA A 29 1.18 -0.81 -0.99
CA ALA A 29 0.27 -1.56 -1.83
C ALA A 29 -1.10 -0.87 -1.97
N ALA A 30 -1.68 -0.41 -0.86
CA ALA A 30 -2.96 0.31 -0.86
C ALA A 30 -2.89 1.62 -1.67
N LEU A 31 -1.81 2.39 -1.51
CA LEU A 31 -1.60 3.64 -2.25
C LEU A 31 -1.47 3.38 -3.76
N ALA A 32 -0.70 2.35 -4.15
CA ALA A 32 -0.54 2.00 -5.55
C ALA A 32 -1.84 1.48 -6.18
N VAL A 33 -2.48 0.50 -5.54
CA VAL A 33 -3.71 -0.13 -6.05
C VAL A 33 -4.87 0.86 -6.05
N GLY A 34 -5.06 1.66 -5.00
CA GLY A 34 -6.14 2.63 -4.92
C GLY A 34 -6.07 3.70 -6.02
N ASN A 35 -4.88 4.23 -6.28
CA ASN A 35 -4.69 5.20 -7.37
C ASN A 35 -4.80 4.56 -8.76
N ALA A 36 -4.31 3.31 -8.93
CA ALA A 36 -4.47 2.58 -10.19
C ALA A 36 -5.94 2.28 -10.50
N LEU A 37 -6.70 1.82 -9.50
CA LEU A 37 -8.15 1.57 -9.64
C LEU A 37 -8.93 2.85 -9.94
N ALA A 38 -8.53 3.99 -9.37
CA ALA A 38 -9.13 5.28 -9.70
C ALA A 38 -8.88 5.70 -11.16
N LEU A 39 -7.77 5.26 -11.76
CA LEU A 39 -7.47 5.51 -13.18
C LEU A 39 -8.22 4.54 -14.11
N ILE A 40 -8.36 3.28 -13.71
CA ILE A 40 -9.10 2.24 -14.47
C ILE A 40 -10.60 2.51 -14.44
N ARG A 41 -11.13 2.95 -13.29
CA ARG A 41 -12.53 3.32 -13.11
C ARG A 41 -12.64 4.78 -12.70
N PRO A 42 -12.46 5.71 -13.66
CA PRO A 42 -12.68 7.12 -13.40
C PRO A 42 -14.13 7.32 -12.91
N PRO A 43 -14.36 8.12 -11.86
CA PRO A 43 -15.71 8.46 -11.44
C PRO A 43 -16.43 9.19 -12.58
N GLU A 44 -17.62 8.69 -12.95
CA GLU A 44 -18.42 9.17 -14.08
C GLU A 44 -19.06 10.54 -13.81
N THR A 45 -19.13 10.95 -12.54
CA THR A 45 -19.71 12.22 -12.10
C THR A 45 -18.60 13.19 -11.71
N LYS A 46 -18.48 14.29 -12.47
CA LYS A 46 -17.81 15.51 -11.99
C LYS A 46 -18.51 15.95 -10.72
N ARG A 47 -17.75 16.15 -9.65
CA ARG A 47 -18.32 16.40 -8.32
C ARG A 47 -18.75 17.86 -8.16
N ASN A 48 -18.17 18.77 -8.96
CA ASN A 48 -18.50 20.19 -9.05
C ASN A 48 -18.32 20.72 -10.48
N ASP A 49 -19.00 21.82 -10.83
CA ASP A 49 -18.85 22.50 -12.13
C ASP A 49 -17.46 23.15 -12.31
N ASP A 50 -16.75 23.41 -11.21
CA ASP A 50 -15.34 23.86 -11.18
C ASP A 50 -14.32 22.71 -11.36
N ASP A 51 -14.76 21.45 -11.52
CA ASP A 51 -13.84 20.35 -11.81
C ASP A 51 -13.16 20.59 -13.17
N LEU A 52 -11.84 20.77 -13.10
CA LEU A 52 -10.93 20.87 -14.24
C LEU A 52 -11.33 19.88 -15.34
N ALA A 53 -11.35 20.36 -16.59
CA ALA A 53 -11.64 19.55 -17.78
C ALA A 53 -10.77 18.28 -17.86
N GLN A 54 -9.62 18.28 -17.19
CA GLN A 54 -8.78 17.12 -16.97
C GLN A 54 -8.24 17.14 -15.53
N ALA A 55 -8.64 16.18 -14.70
CA ALA A 55 -8.03 15.96 -13.39
C ALA A 55 -6.51 15.78 -13.57
N PRO A 56 -5.65 16.38 -12.70
CA PRO A 56 -4.19 16.30 -12.83
C PRO A 56 -3.68 14.87 -12.62
N LYS A 57 -3.71 14.08 -13.70
CA LYS A 57 -3.26 12.67 -13.76
C LYS A 57 -1.84 12.48 -13.25
N GLY A 58 -1.00 13.52 -13.37
CA GLY A 58 0.38 13.51 -12.85
C GLY A 58 0.46 13.24 -11.35
N ARG A 59 -0.50 13.73 -10.56
CA ARG A 59 -0.52 13.53 -9.10
C ARG A 59 -0.84 12.08 -8.74
N ALA A 60 -1.82 11.48 -9.42
CA ALA A 60 -2.16 10.07 -9.24
C ALA A 60 -1.01 9.14 -9.64
N ILE A 61 -0.35 9.40 -10.78
CA ILE A 61 0.79 8.61 -11.25
C ILE A 61 1.96 8.68 -10.24
N ALA A 62 2.24 9.86 -9.69
CA ALA A 62 3.28 10.01 -8.67
C ALA A 62 2.99 9.14 -7.43
N TYR A 63 1.73 9.14 -6.95
CA TYR A 63 1.34 8.31 -5.82
C TYR A 63 1.39 6.80 -6.12
N ILE A 64 1.08 6.38 -7.36
CA ILE A 64 1.25 4.98 -7.78
C ILE A 64 2.71 4.57 -7.68
N VAL A 65 3.63 5.37 -8.22
CA VAL A 65 5.08 5.08 -8.21
C VAL A 65 5.61 5.04 -6.78
N VAL A 66 5.28 6.03 -5.95
CA VAL A 66 5.71 6.06 -4.54
C VAL A 66 5.17 4.85 -3.78
N GLY A 67 3.89 4.53 -3.96
CA GLY A 67 3.27 3.35 -3.34
C GLY A 67 3.94 2.05 -3.77
N ALA A 68 4.25 1.90 -5.05
CA ALA A 68 4.94 0.72 -5.57
C ALA A 68 6.37 0.57 -5.00
N ILE A 69 7.13 1.66 -4.93
CA ILE A 69 8.47 1.66 -4.32
C ILE A 69 8.39 1.25 -2.85
N ALA A 70 7.45 1.83 -2.10
CA ALA A 70 7.24 1.49 -0.70
C ALA A 70 6.84 0.01 -0.52
N ALA A 71 5.94 -0.49 -1.36
CA ALA A 71 5.52 -1.90 -1.32
C ALA A 71 6.69 -2.85 -1.60
N VAL A 72 7.49 -2.57 -2.65
CA VAL A 72 8.68 -3.38 -2.97
C VAL A 72 9.70 -3.32 -1.84
N TRP A 73 9.90 -2.15 -1.23
CA TRP A 73 10.82 -1.99 -0.10
C TRP A 73 10.36 -2.79 1.12
N GLY A 74 9.09 -2.68 1.51
CA GLY A 74 8.54 -3.43 2.64
C GLY A 74 8.64 -4.94 2.41
N LEU A 75 8.33 -5.39 1.19
CA LEU A 75 8.49 -6.79 0.81
C LEU A 75 9.95 -7.24 0.87
N ALA A 76 10.89 -6.41 0.43
CA ALA A 76 12.32 -6.71 0.51
C ALA A 76 12.80 -6.81 1.97
N THR A 77 12.33 -5.94 2.86
CA THR A 77 12.64 -6.02 4.30
C THR A 77 12.14 -7.32 4.92
N LEU A 78 10.96 -7.79 4.51
CA LEU A 78 10.36 -9.05 4.97
C LEU A 78 11.07 -10.31 4.46
N LEU A 79 11.79 -10.21 3.35
CA LEU A 79 12.48 -11.33 2.71
C LEU A 79 13.99 -11.37 3.00
N ALA A 80 14.54 -10.30 3.61
CA ALA A 80 15.95 -10.15 3.93
C ALA A 80 16.29 -10.71 5.31
#